data_AF-A0A929YAD7-F1
#
_entry.id   AF-A0A929YAD7-F1
#
_cell.length_a   1.000
_cell.length_b   1.000
_cell.length_c   1.000
_cell.angle_alpha   90.00
_cell.angle_beta   90.00
_cell.angle_gamma   90.00
#
_symmetry.space_group_name_H-M   'P 1'
#
loop_
_entity.id
_entity.type
_entity.pdbx_description
1 polymer ?
#
loop_
_entity_poly.entity_id
_entity_poly.type
_entity_poly.pdbx_seq_one_letter_code
_entity_poly.pdbx_strand_id
1 'polypeptide(L)' 'MVYDCFQFFNELDMLYIRMKVLNDVVDRFVVSE' A
#
# COMPACT_ATOMS: atom_id res chain seq x y z
N MET A 1 -2.35 -15.57 0.66
CA MET A 1 -1.71 -14.48 -0.07
C MET A 1 -2.62 -13.27 0.00
N VAL A 2 -2.23 -12.27 0.79
CA VAL A 2 -2.99 -11.05 1.06
C VAL A 2 -2.52 -9.96 0.12
N TYR A 3 -3.47 -9.35 -0.58
CA TYR A 3 -3.22 -8.26 -1.51
C TYR A 3 -3.87 -7.00 -0.99
N ASP A 4 -3.11 -5.92 -1.04
CA ASP A 4 -3.60 -4.59 -0.72
C ASP A 4 -3.69 -3.74 -1.98
N CYS A 5 -4.90 -3.54 -2.49
CA CYS A 5 -5.17 -2.78 -3.71
C CYS A 5 -5.73 -1.40 -3.36
N PHE A 6 -5.11 -0.34 -3.84
CA PHE A 6 -5.57 1.03 -3.61
C PHE A 6 -5.19 1.96 -4.75
N GLN A 7 -5.92 3.07 -4.85
CA GLN A 7 -5.63 4.12 -5.81
C GLN A 7 -4.65 5.13 -5.21
N PHE A 8 -3.64 5.49 -5.98
CA PHE A 8 -2.56 6.37 -5.56
C PHE A 8 -2.79 7.78 -6.08
N PHE A 9 -3.13 8.69 -5.18
CA PHE A 9 -3.43 10.09 -5.49
C PHE A 9 -2.19 11.00 -5.45
N ASN A 10 -0.99 10.47 -5.78
CA ASN A 10 0.30 11.17 -5.62
C ASN A 10 0.65 11.59 -4.18
N GLU A 11 -0.04 11.06 -3.18
CA GLU A 11 0.23 11.30 -1.77
C GLU A 11 1.27 10.31 -1.23
N LEU A 12 2.55 10.64 -1.41
CA LEU A 12 3.67 9.77 -1.01
C LEU A 12 3.70 9.45 0.50
N ASP A 13 3.27 10.39 1.35
CA ASP A 13 3.24 10.18 2.80
C ASP A 13 2.21 9.09 3.19
N MET A 14 1.05 9.08 2.52
CA MET A 14 0.01 8.07 2.71
C MET A 14 0.46 6.69 2.23
N LEU A 15 1.19 6.64 1.11
CA LEU A 15 1.80 5.40 0.65
C LEU A 15 2.82 4.87 1.67
N TYR A 16 3.69 5.74 2.17
CA TYR A 16 4.75 5.36 3.10
C TYR A 16 4.20 4.83 4.44
N ILE A 17 3.22 5.52 5.04
CA ILE A 17 2.63 5.04 6.30
C ILE A 17 1.90 3.70 6.10
N ARG A 18 1.20 3.55 4.97
CA ARG A 18 0.47 2.32 4.62
C ARG A 18 1.41 1.14 4.47
N MET A 19 2.51 1.32 3.73
CA MET A 19 3.55 0.30 3.59
C MET A 19 4.15 -0.06 4.95
N LYS A 20 4.48 0.93 5.79
CA LYS A 20 5.08 0.68 7.11
C LYS A 20 4.16 -0.08 8.06
N VAL A 21 2.86 0.19 8.05
CA VAL A 21 1.88 -0.44 8.95
C VAL A 21 1.46 -1.83 8.45
N LEU A 22 1.37 -2.03 7.13
CA LEU A 22 0.82 -3.25 6.55
C LEU A 22 1.87 -4.26 6.08
N ASN A 23 3.16 -3.94 6.15
CA ASN A 23 4.25 -4.81 5.66
C ASN A 23 4.25 -6.22 6.27
N ASP A 24 3.81 -6.35 7.53
CA ASP A 24 3.84 -7.63 8.26
C ASP A 24 2.66 -8.55 7.91
N VAL A 25 1.63 -8.03 7.24
CA VAL A 25 0.37 -8.75 6.98
C VAL A 25 -0.02 -8.81 5.49
N VAL A 26 0.61 -7.99 4.64
CA VAL A 26 0.35 -7.92 3.21
C VAL A 26 1.51 -8.57 2.45
N ASP A 27 1.19 -9.52 1.58
CA ASP A 27 2.18 -10.17 0.72
C ASP A 27 2.54 -9.31 -0.50
N ARG A 28 1.56 -8.53 -1.03
CA ARG A 28 1.76 -7.63 -2.19
C ARG A 28 0.87 -6.38 -2.12
N PHE A 29 1.49 -5.25 -2.40
CA PHE A 29 0.79 -3.98 -2.66
C PHE A 29 0.53 -3.83 -4.15
N VAL A 30 -0.72 -3.54 -4.51
CA VAL A 30 -1.16 -3.24 -5.87
C VAL A 30 -1.56 -1.77 -5.90
N VAL A 31 -0.71 -0.97 -6.53
CA VAL A 31 -0.88 0.47 -6.65
C VAL A 31 -1.46 0.75 -8.04
N SER A 32 -2.63 1.38 -8.08
CA SER A 32 -3.23 1.88 -9.33
C SER A 32 -3.15 3.40 -9.34
N GLU A 33 -2.73 3.98 -10.45
CA GLU A 33 -2.80 5.44 -10.70
C GLU A 33 -4.21 5.82 -11.18
#